data_AF-A0A4V1URZ3-F1
#
_entry.id   AF-A0A4V1URZ3-F1
#
_cell.length_a   1.000
_cell.length_b   1.000
_cell.length_c   1.000
_cell.angle_alpha   90.00
_cell.angle_beta   90.00
_cell.angle_gamma   90.00
#
_symmetry.space_group_name_H-M   'P 1'
#
loop_
_entity.id
_entity.type
_entity.pdbx_description
1 polymer ?
#
loop_
_entity_poly.entity_id
_entity_poly.type
_entity_poly.pdbx_seq_one_letter_code
_entity_poly.pdbx_strand_id
1 'polypeptide(L)'
;MVDALAIERLKGREEEAREAWDAMSDQIQGFLRRYLASRVWNPEAREDAVSLAMLRVWQHREKLRATDPLGLFAFVARTATYSQRDLARQAPHEEYAEETAEFDEIPNADMPYLEALVFAAQERDRLWRAANELWLDASHPSPEIERRVLAAQLFYLHKTPWQEIMEIVGPITRDMLDDWLTDLGTINSLAFAEVYGDNDSVCAYLLGCRPSELDAMGAKARTASSSEGPNGWTWPEARVILWRYRNGLPSASILAFSTCELDKDQLAELFERCRANLPFQEAACRLLERLGPAAREVAESGIWRRLAFQYDTVDELPLKQIAERTDPATKAFGASVTPGMLNVWLSGGRLYSQLARYITEGK
;
A
#
# COMPACT_ATOMS: atom_id res chain seq x y z
N MET A 1 -20.75 -5.43 4.33
CA MET A 1 -19.84 -5.82 5.43
C MET A 1 -19.98 -7.32 5.62
N VAL A 2 -18.89 -8.06 5.58
CA VAL A 2 -18.90 -9.51 5.88
C VAL A 2 -19.23 -9.68 7.36
N ASP A 3 -20.43 -10.17 7.66
CA ASP A 3 -20.87 -10.56 8.99
C ASP A 3 -21.51 -11.96 8.97
N ALA A 4 -21.87 -12.50 10.14
CA ALA A 4 -22.46 -13.84 10.23
C ALA A 4 -23.76 -13.97 9.44
N LEU A 5 -24.57 -12.90 9.34
CA LEU A 5 -25.83 -12.92 8.60
C LEU A 5 -25.58 -12.96 7.09
N ALA A 6 -24.62 -12.18 6.59
CA ALA A 6 -24.20 -12.20 5.20
C ALA A 6 -23.61 -13.56 4.80
N ILE A 7 -22.87 -14.20 5.71
CA ILE A 7 -22.31 -15.56 5.50
C ILE A 7 -23.43 -16.61 5.42
N GLU A 8 -24.43 -16.55 6.29
CA GLU A 8 -25.57 -17.47 6.21
C GLU A 8 -26.40 -17.24 4.94
N ARG A 9 -26.64 -15.98 4.56
CA ARG A 9 -27.32 -15.64 3.28
C ARG A 9 -26.54 -16.14 2.06
N LEU A 10 -25.21 -16.07 2.08
CA LEU A 10 -24.35 -16.59 1.01
C LEU A 10 -24.54 -18.09 0.76
N LYS A 11 -24.85 -18.87 1.80
CA LYS A 11 -25.14 -20.31 1.69
C LYS A 11 -26.59 -20.61 1.28
N GLY A 12 -27.44 -19.59 1.30
CA GLY A 12 -28.88 -19.70 1.07
C GLY A 12 -29.26 -19.85 -0.40
N ARG A 13 -30.51 -19.51 -0.72
CA ARG A 13 -31.04 -19.59 -2.09
C ARG A 13 -30.31 -18.63 -3.01
N GLU A 14 -30.34 -18.90 -4.31
CA GLU A 14 -29.53 -18.18 -5.30
C GLU A 14 -29.71 -16.65 -5.26
N GLU A 15 -30.94 -16.15 -5.10
CA GLU A 15 -31.20 -14.71 -5.01
C GLU A 15 -30.59 -14.07 -3.76
N GLU A 16 -30.81 -14.67 -2.58
CA GLU A 16 -30.27 -14.20 -1.29
C GLU A 16 -28.75 -14.30 -1.26
N ALA A 17 -28.20 -15.38 -1.83
CA ALA A 17 -26.77 -15.61 -1.92
C ALA A 17 -26.11 -14.57 -2.84
N ARG A 18 -26.79 -14.19 -3.93
CA ARG A 18 -26.27 -13.21 -4.89
C ARG A 18 -26.24 -11.82 -4.29
N GLU A 19 -27.30 -11.41 -3.61
CA GLU A 19 -27.32 -10.13 -2.88
C GLU A 19 -26.21 -10.06 -1.83
N ALA A 20 -26.03 -11.14 -1.05
CA ALA A 20 -24.95 -11.21 -0.05
C ALA A 20 -23.56 -11.20 -0.70
N TRP A 21 -23.38 -11.92 -1.81
CA TRP A 21 -22.13 -11.96 -2.55
C TRP A 21 -21.74 -10.58 -3.10
N ASP A 22 -22.68 -9.90 -3.75
CA ASP A 22 -22.45 -8.56 -4.30
C ASP A 22 -22.05 -7.59 -3.17
N ALA A 23 -22.72 -7.66 -2.01
CA ALA A 23 -22.42 -6.82 -0.85
C ALA A 23 -21.08 -7.14 -0.13
N MET A 24 -20.49 -8.32 -0.38
CA MET A 24 -19.20 -8.75 0.19
C MET A 24 -18.05 -8.71 -0.82
N SER A 25 -18.36 -8.62 -2.12
CA SER A 25 -17.43 -8.82 -3.22
C SER A 25 -16.20 -7.92 -3.14
N ASP A 26 -16.38 -6.62 -2.89
CA ASP A 26 -15.28 -5.65 -2.75
C ASP A 26 -14.34 -6.01 -1.59
N GLN A 27 -14.89 -6.45 -0.46
CA GLN A 27 -14.09 -6.85 0.71
C GLN A 27 -13.31 -8.13 0.44
N ILE A 28 -13.92 -9.11 -0.24
CA ILE A 28 -13.27 -10.37 -0.62
C ILE A 28 -12.18 -10.11 -1.67
N GLN A 29 -12.42 -9.27 -2.68
CA GLN A 29 -11.41 -8.90 -3.68
C GLN A 29 -10.24 -8.16 -3.03
N GLY A 30 -10.51 -7.18 -2.18
CA GLY A 30 -9.47 -6.44 -1.46
C GLY A 30 -8.64 -7.34 -0.54
N PHE A 31 -9.26 -8.35 0.07
CA PHE A 31 -8.54 -9.39 0.81
C PHE A 31 -7.66 -10.25 -0.12
N LEU A 32 -8.23 -10.75 -1.24
CA LEU A 32 -7.54 -11.62 -2.19
C LEU A 32 -6.32 -10.95 -2.82
N ARG A 33 -6.43 -9.68 -3.23
CA ARG A 33 -5.30 -8.91 -3.80
C ARG A 33 -4.13 -8.84 -2.82
N ARG A 34 -4.41 -8.47 -1.56
CA ARG A 34 -3.41 -8.42 -0.49
C ARG A 34 -2.83 -9.79 -0.16
N TYR A 35 -3.69 -10.81 -0.02
CA TYR A 35 -3.25 -12.17 0.28
C TYR A 35 -2.36 -12.76 -0.83
N LEU A 36 -2.67 -12.47 -2.09
CA LEU A 36 -1.94 -12.99 -3.25
C LEU A 36 -0.76 -12.12 -3.69
N ALA A 37 -0.62 -10.88 -3.19
CA ALA A 37 0.41 -9.92 -3.60
C ALA A 37 1.84 -10.49 -3.52
N SER A 38 2.14 -11.30 -2.50
CA SER A 38 3.44 -11.94 -2.31
C SER A 38 3.50 -13.40 -2.79
N ARG A 39 2.39 -13.94 -3.31
CA ARG A 39 2.23 -15.38 -3.62
C ARG A 39 2.07 -15.67 -5.12
N VAL A 40 1.99 -14.64 -5.96
CA VAL A 40 1.83 -14.76 -7.41
C VAL A 40 2.97 -14.03 -8.13
N TRP A 41 3.49 -14.64 -9.19
CA TRP A 41 4.73 -14.21 -9.87
C TRP A 41 4.62 -12.90 -10.67
N ASN A 42 3.40 -12.46 -11.00
CA ASN A 42 3.16 -11.14 -11.56
C ASN A 42 1.72 -10.64 -11.29
N PRO A 43 1.45 -9.34 -11.46
CA PRO A 43 0.13 -8.77 -11.17
C PRO A 43 -0.99 -9.08 -12.16
N GLU A 44 -0.70 -9.41 -13.42
CA GLU A 44 -1.74 -9.91 -14.33
C GLU A 44 -2.25 -11.27 -13.87
N ALA A 45 -1.33 -12.20 -13.61
CA ALA A 45 -1.61 -13.50 -13.00
C ALA A 45 -2.25 -13.35 -11.62
N ARG A 46 -1.97 -12.27 -10.89
CA ARG A 46 -2.64 -11.97 -9.62
C ARG A 46 -4.10 -11.60 -9.83
N GLU A 47 -4.43 -10.73 -10.77
CA GLU A 47 -5.83 -10.40 -11.08
C GLU A 47 -6.57 -11.60 -11.70
N ASP A 48 -5.89 -12.43 -12.50
CA ASP A 48 -6.44 -13.70 -12.97
C ASP A 48 -6.71 -14.66 -11.81
N ALA A 49 -5.78 -14.77 -10.85
CA ALA A 49 -5.93 -15.58 -9.65
C ALA A 49 -7.05 -15.06 -8.75
N VAL A 50 -7.17 -13.75 -8.59
CA VAL A 50 -8.28 -13.09 -7.86
C VAL A 50 -9.60 -13.41 -8.55
N SER A 51 -9.71 -13.22 -9.87
CA SER A 51 -10.93 -13.49 -10.63
C SER A 51 -11.33 -14.97 -10.55
N LEU A 52 -10.36 -15.87 -10.72
CA LEU A 52 -10.57 -17.32 -10.61
C LEU A 52 -10.97 -17.73 -9.19
N ALA A 53 -10.35 -17.15 -8.17
CA ALA A 53 -10.70 -17.37 -6.77
C ALA A 53 -12.12 -16.88 -6.46
N MET A 54 -12.49 -15.66 -6.89
CA MET A 54 -13.84 -15.13 -6.75
C MET A 54 -14.88 -16.06 -7.37
N LEU A 55 -14.65 -16.52 -8.60
CA LEU A 55 -15.53 -17.46 -9.29
C LEU A 55 -15.69 -18.77 -8.51
N ARG A 56 -14.59 -19.34 -8.03
CA ARG A 56 -14.60 -20.61 -7.29
C ARG A 56 -15.24 -20.50 -5.91
N VAL A 57 -15.02 -19.39 -5.20
CA VAL A 57 -15.69 -19.11 -3.93
C VAL A 57 -17.21 -19.07 -4.16
N TRP A 58 -17.69 -18.39 -5.20
CA TRP A 58 -19.11 -18.36 -5.57
C TRP A 58 -19.66 -19.75 -5.93
N GLN A 59 -18.93 -20.51 -6.76
CA GLN A 59 -19.32 -21.86 -7.19
C GLN A 59 -19.36 -22.88 -6.05
N HIS A 60 -18.53 -22.69 -5.03
CA HIS A 60 -18.41 -23.62 -3.90
C HIS A 60 -18.99 -23.08 -2.60
N ARG A 61 -19.77 -21.99 -2.66
CA ARG A 61 -20.38 -21.35 -1.47
C ARG A 61 -21.25 -22.31 -0.64
N GLU A 62 -21.92 -23.26 -1.27
CA GLU A 62 -22.74 -24.28 -0.59
C GLU A 62 -21.90 -25.25 0.28
N LYS A 63 -20.59 -25.34 0.01
CA LYS A 63 -19.64 -26.15 0.79
C LYS A 63 -19.04 -25.37 1.97
N LEU A 64 -19.34 -24.07 2.11
CA LEU A 64 -18.85 -23.22 3.18
C LEU A 64 -19.46 -23.64 4.52
N ARG A 65 -18.61 -24.15 5.43
CA ARG A 65 -19.04 -24.54 6.80
C ARG A 65 -18.89 -23.43 7.83
N ALA A 66 -18.13 -22.38 7.53
CA ALA A 66 -17.85 -21.30 8.47
C ALA A 66 -19.10 -20.48 8.79
N THR A 67 -19.26 -20.10 10.05
CA THR A 67 -20.37 -19.25 10.53
C THR A 67 -19.91 -17.85 10.92
N ASP A 68 -18.60 -17.60 10.87
CA ASP A 68 -17.96 -16.34 11.22
C ASP A 68 -17.06 -15.81 10.10
N PRO A 69 -16.73 -14.51 10.11
CA PRO A 69 -15.89 -13.90 9.07
C PRO A 69 -14.52 -14.55 8.91
N LEU A 70 -13.86 -14.93 10.01
CA LEU A 70 -12.53 -15.53 9.96
C LEU A 70 -12.56 -16.85 9.18
N GLY A 71 -13.55 -17.70 9.45
CA GLY A 71 -13.76 -18.94 8.74
C GLY A 71 -14.14 -18.73 7.27
N LEU A 72 -14.91 -17.68 6.93
CA LEU A 72 -15.15 -17.31 5.52
C LEU A 72 -13.83 -16.97 4.83
N PHE A 73 -13.04 -16.07 5.41
CA PHE A 73 -11.80 -15.62 4.78
C PHE A 73 -10.72 -16.71 4.75
N ALA A 74 -10.72 -17.65 5.69
CA ALA A 74 -9.89 -18.87 5.61
C ALA A 74 -10.32 -19.75 4.42
N PHE A 75 -11.62 -19.87 4.15
CA PHE A 75 -12.13 -20.55 2.95
C PHE A 75 -11.74 -19.81 1.66
N VAL A 76 -11.83 -18.48 1.65
CA VAL A 76 -11.39 -17.63 0.53
C VAL A 76 -9.89 -17.78 0.27
N ALA A 77 -9.03 -17.67 1.30
CA ALA A 77 -7.58 -17.82 1.20
C ALA A 77 -7.17 -19.20 0.66
N ARG A 78 -7.85 -20.25 1.13
CA ARG A 78 -7.68 -21.62 0.63
C ARG A 78 -8.01 -21.70 -0.86
N THR A 79 -9.13 -21.13 -1.26
CA THR A 79 -9.57 -21.10 -2.66
C THR A 79 -8.59 -20.31 -3.53
N ALA A 80 -8.08 -19.19 -3.03
CA ALA A 80 -7.06 -18.37 -3.68
C ALA A 80 -5.77 -19.13 -3.94
N THR A 81 -5.31 -19.89 -2.94
CA THR A 81 -4.10 -20.74 -3.06
C THR A 81 -4.29 -21.82 -4.14
N TYR A 82 -5.46 -22.45 -4.21
CA TYR A 82 -5.75 -23.41 -5.28
C TYR A 82 -5.80 -22.74 -6.67
N SER A 83 -6.41 -21.56 -6.77
CA SER A 83 -6.43 -20.79 -8.02
C SER A 83 -5.03 -20.41 -8.49
N GLN A 84 -4.18 -19.96 -7.57
CA GLN A 84 -2.78 -19.63 -7.84
C GLN A 84 -1.98 -20.87 -8.31
N ARG A 85 -2.14 -22.02 -7.67
CA ARG A 85 -1.49 -23.28 -8.08
C ARG A 85 -1.94 -23.75 -9.46
N ASP A 86 -3.22 -23.63 -9.78
CA ASP A 86 -3.74 -24.04 -11.08
C ASP A 86 -3.24 -23.14 -12.21
N LEU A 87 -3.13 -21.84 -11.96
CA LEU A 87 -2.51 -20.92 -12.90
C LEU A 87 -1.02 -21.20 -13.08
N ALA A 88 -0.30 -21.51 -11.99
CA ALA A 88 1.13 -21.85 -12.05
C ALA A 88 1.38 -23.12 -12.89
N ARG A 89 0.52 -24.12 -12.79
CA ARG A 89 0.60 -25.37 -13.57
C ARG A 89 0.33 -25.18 -15.06
N GLN A 90 -0.38 -24.12 -15.44
CA GLN A 90 -0.70 -23.79 -16.84
C GLN A 90 0.37 -22.88 -17.47
N ALA A 91 1.26 -22.30 -16.67
CA ALA A 91 2.32 -21.42 -17.15
C ALA A 91 3.57 -22.23 -17.56
N PRO A 92 4.29 -21.83 -18.64
CA PRO A 92 5.51 -22.49 -19.10
C PRO A 92 6.76 -22.20 -18.23
N HIS A 93 6.59 -21.66 -17.03
CA HIS A 93 7.69 -21.26 -16.14
C HIS A 93 7.91 -22.30 -15.03
N GLU A 94 8.79 -23.27 -15.30
CA GLU A 94 9.14 -24.36 -14.38
C GLU A 94 9.92 -23.91 -13.12
N GLU A 95 10.41 -22.66 -13.06
CA GLU A 95 11.32 -22.18 -12.00
C GLU A 95 10.65 -21.82 -10.65
N TYR A 96 9.32 -21.79 -10.55
CA TYR A 96 8.60 -21.50 -9.29
C TYR A 96 7.83 -22.70 -8.73
N ALA A 97 8.01 -23.89 -9.31
CA ALA A 97 7.47 -25.13 -8.77
C ALA A 97 8.35 -25.61 -7.60
N GLU A 98 8.43 -24.85 -6.50
CA GLU A 98 8.96 -25.38 -5.25
C GLU A 98 8.08 -26.55 -4.79
N GLU A 99 8.73 -27.64 -4.39
CA GLU A 99 8.11 -28.88 -3.92
C GLU A 99 7.05 -28.59 -2.84
N THR A 100 5.80 -28.83 -3.21
CA THR A 100 4.66 -28.65 -2.33
C THR A 100 4.58 -29.79 -1.32
N ALA A 101 4.61 -29.46 -0.03
CA ALA A 101 4.19 -30.36 1.04
C ALA A 101 2.74 -30.84 0.82
N GLU A 102 2.50 -32.13 1.07
CA GLU A 102 1.16 -32.73 1.06
C GLU A 102 0.27 -32.10 2.15
N PHE A 103 -0.98 -31.88 1.78
CA PHE A 103 -1.98 -31.01 2.41
C PHE A 103 -2.88 -31.78 3.37
N ASP A 104 -3.03 -31.30 4.61
CA ASP A 104 -4.31 -31.41 5.34
C ASP A 104 -4.57 -30.31 6.39
N GLU A 105 -3.61 -29.43 6.68
CA GLU A 105 -3.82 -28.32 7.62
C GLU A 105 -3.40 -26.98 7.02
N ILE A 106 -4.18 -25.92 7.29
CA ILE A 106 -3.68 -24.54 7.17
C ILE A 106 -2.40 -24.53 8.02
N PRO A 107 -1.22 -24.15 7.51
CA PRO A 107 -0.07 -24.01 8.37
C PRO A 107 -0.46 -23.07 9.51
N ASN A 108 -0.45 -23.55 10.75
CA ASN A 108 -0.86 -22.77 11.94
C ASN A 108 -0.14 -21.41 12.04
N ALA A 109 0.98 -21.23 11.31
CA ALA A 109 1.70 -19.97 11.18
C ALA A 109 0.93 -18.84 10.47
N ASP A 110 -0.05 -19.13 9.61
CA ASP A 110 -0.78 -18.10 8.82
C ASP A 110 -2.05 -17.58 9.51
N MET A 111 -2.51 -18.21 10.59
CA MET A 111 -3.73 -17.79 11.28
C MET A 111 -3.67 -16.35 11.83
N PRO A 112 -2.59 -15.92 12.51
CA PRO A 112 -2.46 -14.52 12.94
C PRO A 112 -2.42 -13.52 11.79
N TYR A 113 -1.87 -13.92 10.64
CA TYR A 113 -1.83 -13.12 9.43
C TYR A 113 -3.22 -12.99 8.80
N LEU A 114 -3.96 -14.10 8.72
CA LEU A 114 -5.34 -14.13 8.25
C LEU A 114 -6.25 -13.28 9.14
N GLU A 115 -6.19 -13.45 10.46
CA GLU A 115 -6.95 -12.64 11.42
C GLU A 115 -6.71 -11.14 11.20
N ALA A 116 -5.46 -10.75 11.00
CA ALA A 116 -5.10 -9.35 10.80
C ALA A 116 -5.56 -8.81 9.42
N LEU A 117 -5.55 -9.64 8.37
CA LEU A 117 -6.10 -9.29 7.05
C LEU A 117 -7.64 -9.22 7.03
N VAL A 118 -8.31 -10.12 7.75
CA VAL A 118 -9.77 -10.10 7.93
C VAL A 118 -10.19 -8.82 8.63
N PHE A 119 -9.51 -8.52 9.74
CA PHE A 119 -9.68 -7.27 10.45
C PHE A 119 -9.45 -6.07 9.52
N ALA A 120 -8.42 -6.12 8.66
CA ALA A 120 -8.14 -5.07 7.69
C ALA A 120 -9.11 -4.94 6.52
N ALA A 121 -9.88 -5.99 6.21
CA ALA A 121 -10.93 -5.94 5.21
C ALA A 121 -12.24 -5.37 5.79
N GLN A 122 -12.48 -5.58 7.08
CA GLN A 122 -13.70 -5.16 7.77
C GLN A 122 -13.60 -3.78 8.41
N GLU A 123 -12.47 -3.47 9.04
CA GLU A 123 -12.27 -2.28 9.87
C GLU A 123 -11.18 -1.36 9.31
N ARG A 124 -11.19 -1.15 7.99
CA ARG A 124 -10.24 -0.30 7.25
C ARG A 124 -10.01 1.03 7.98
N ASP A 125 -11.04 1.84 8.18
CA ASP A 125 -10.87 3.17 8.80
C ASP A 125 -10.39 3.13 10.25
N ARG A 126 -10.64 2.04 10.98
CA ARG A 126 -10.17 1.87 12.36
C ARG A 126 -8.70 1.47 12.42
N LEU A 127 -8.24 0.64 11.49
CA LEU A 127 -6.81 0.35 11.33
C LEU A 127 -6.00 1.59 10.97
N TRP A 128 -6.48 2.42 10.05
CA TRP A 128 -5.76 3.63 9.66
C TRP A 128 -5.69 4.65 10.79
N ARG A 129 -6.80 4.80 11.55
CA ARG A 129 -6.79 5.61 12.77
C ARG A 129 -5.81 5.06 13.80
N ALA A 130 -5.86 3.76 14.09
CA ALA A 130 -4.91 3.11 15.00
C ALA A 130 -3.45 3.26 14.53
N ALA A 131 -3.19 3.20 13.23
CA ALA A 131 -1.85 3.41 12.68
C ALA A 131 -1.36 4.85 12.87
N ASN A 132 -2.24 5.83 12.69
CA ASN A 132 -1.93 7.24 12.95
C ASN A 132 -1.73 7.49 14.46
N GLU A 133 -2.58 6.92 15.31
CA GLU A 133 -2.46 7.03 16.77
C GLU A 133 -1.15 6.40 17.28
N LEU A 134 -0.91 5.13 16.93
CA LEU A 134 0.21 4.35 17.47
C LEU A 134 1.57 4.79 16.95
N TRP A 135 1.65 5.23 15.69
CA TRP A 135 2.93 5.49 15.03
C TRP A 135 3.18 6.95 14.71
N LEU A 136 2.15 7.78 14.64
CA LEU A 136 2.30 9.22 14.46
C LEU A 136 1.98 10.01 15.73
N ASP A 137 1.50 9.37 16.82
CA ASP A 137 0.97 10.04 18.03
C ASP A 137 -0.24 10.94 17.74
N ALA A 138 -0.97 10.67 16.66
CA ALA A 138 -2.10 11.47 16.20
C ALA A 138 -3.44 10.94 16.73
N SER A 139 -3.80 11.33 17.96
CA SER A 139 -5.01 10.87 18.68
C SER A 139 -6.31 11.61 18.33
N HIS A 140 -6.26 12.60 17.44
CA HIS A 140 -7.40 13.43 17.11
C HIS A 140 -8.27 12.85 15.98
N PRO A 141 -9.58 13.19 15.94
CA PRO A 141 -10.45 12.82 14.80
C PRO A 141 -9.88 13.31 13.46
N SER A 142 -10.14 12.57 12.37
CA SER A 142 -9.61 12.88 11.02
C SER A 142 -9.75 14.37 10.61
N PRO A 143 -10.92 15.03 10.79
CA PRO A 143 -11.06 16.42 10.37
C PRO A 143 -10.20 17.40 11.19
N GLU A 144 -9.95 17.10 12.46
CA GLU A 144 -9.13 17.95 13.33
C GLU A 144 -7.64 17.76 13.02
N ILE A 145 -7.19 16.52 12.82
CA ILE A 145 -5.80 16.27 12.44
C ILE A 145 -5.49 16.84 11.05
N GLU A 146 -6.41 16.78 10.10
CA GLU A 146 -6.26 17.40 8.77
C GLU A 146 -6.08 18.93 8.88
N ARG A 147 -6.86 19.60 9.75
CA ARG A 147 -6.70 21.03 10.01
C ARG A 147 -5.35 21.37 10.63
N ARG A 148 -4.89 20.55 11.58
CA ARG A 148 -3.58 20.71 12.22
C ARG A 148 -2.44 20.54 11.24
N VAL A 149 -2.51 19.51 10.40
CA VAL A 149 -1.53 19.27 9.32
C VAL A 149 -1.52 20.44 8.34
N LEU A 150 -2.69 20.95 7.91
CA LEU A 150 -2.77 22.13 7.05
C LEU A 150 -2.12 23.36 7.71
N ALA A 151 -2.40 23.62 8.99
CA ALA A 151 -1.77 24.70 9.74
C ALA A 151 -0.24 24.55 9.78
N ALA A 152 0.24 23.33 10.02
CA ALA A 152 1.66 23.00 10.05
C ALA A 152 2.32 23.15 8.67
N GLN A 153 1.65 22.76 7.58
CA GLN A 153 2.13 22.99 6.21
C GLN A 153 2.27 24.49 5.91
N LEU A 154 1.23 25.28 6.20
CA LEU A 154 1.25 26.73 6.01
C LEU A 154 2.36 27.40 6.82
N PHE A 155 2.55 26.99 8.07
CA PHE A 155 3.57 27.55 8.94
C PHE A 155 4.99 27.13 8.57
N TYR A 156 5.27 25.81 8.55
CA TYR A 156 6.62 25.30 8.38
C TYR A 156 7.11 25.40 6.94
N LEU A 157 6.26 25.06 5.96
CA LEU A 157 6.65 24.94 4.56
C LEU A 157 6.45 26.24 3.79
N HIS A 158 5.29 26.89 3.98
CA HIS A 158 4.92 28.09 3.24
C HIS A 158 5.31 29.41 3.93
N LYS A 159 5.71 29.35 5.21
CA LYS A 159 6.06 30.54 6.01
C LYS A 159 4.93 31.58 6.08
N THR A 160 3.69 31.11 6.04
CA THR A 160 2.50 31.95 6.13
C THR A 160 2.41 32.59 7.52
N PRO A 161 2.08 33.90 7.63
CA PRO A 161 1.86 34.55 8.93
C PRO A 161 0.71 33.91 9.70
N TRP A 162 0.81 33.90 11.03
CA TRP A 162 -0.17 33.20 11.88
C TRP A 162 -1.60 33.74 11.74
N GLN A 163 -1.80 35.03 11.46
CA GLN A 163 -3.11 35.63 11.26
C GLN A 163 -3.83 35.00 10.07
N GLU A 164 -3.12 34.85 8.95
CA GLU A 164 -3.66 34.28 7.71
C GLU A 164 -3.91 32.76 7.85
N ILE A 165 -3.04 32.06 8.60
CA ILE A 165 -3.28 30.64 8.93
C ILE A 165 -4.61 30.48 9.68
N MET A 166 -4.87 31.34 10.67
CA MET A 166 -6.12 31.31 11.45
C MET A 166 -7.35 31.60 10.59
N GLU A 167 -7.23 32.47 9.58
CA GLU A 167 -8.31 32.74 8.62
C GLU A 167 -8.61 31.53 7.72
N ILE A 168 -7.56 30.82 7.27
CA ILE A 168 -7.69 29.67 6.37
C ILE A 168 -8.17 28.41 7.11
N VAL A 169 -7.54 28.09 8.23
CA VAL A 169 -7.77 26.82 8.96
C VAL A 169 -9.04 26.88 9.82
N GLY A 170 -9.58 28.07 10.04
CA GLY A 170 -10.83 28.31 10.76
C GLY A 170 -10.62 28.84 12.18
N PRO A 171 -11.70 29.08 12.94
CA PRO A 171 -11.66 29.86 14.17
C PRO A 171 -10.88 29.11 15.26
N ILE A 172 -9.62 29.51 15.46
CA ILE A 172 -8.72 29.03 16.51
C ILE A 172 -8.08 30.23 17.20
N THR A 173 -7.57 30.05 18.40
CA THR A 173 -6.77 31.09 19.06
C THR A 173 -5.30 30.98 18.67
N ARG A 174 -4.52 32.03 18.94
CA ARG A 174 -3.06 31.98 18.76
C ARG A 174 -2.44 30.86 19.62
N ASP A 175 -2.90 30.72 20.85
CA ASP A 175 -2.41 29.69 21.77
C ASP A 175 -2.70 28.28 21.23
N MET A 176 -3.90 28.04 20.69
CA MET A 176 -4.23 26.76 20.05
C MET A 176 -3.31 26.46 18.86
N LEU A 177 -3.01 27.48 18.03
CA LEU A 177 -2.09 27.31 16.91
C LEU A 177 -0.67 26.97 17.39
N ASP A 178 -0.18 27.63 18.44
CA ASP A 178 1.14 27.34 19.01
C ASP A 178 1.20 25.93 19.63
N ASP A 179 0.14 25.50 20.30
CA ASP A 179 0.00 24.13 20.80
C ASP A 179 0.03 23.12 19.65
N TRP A 180 -0.69 23.38 18.56
CA TRP A 180 -0.71 22.48 17.39
C TRP A 180 0.64 22.38 16.70
N LEU A 181 1.38 23.49 16.59
CA LEU A 181 2.69 23.51 15.93
C LEU A 181 3.78 22.85 16.78
N THR A 182 3.59 22.72 18.09
CA THR A 182 4.53 22.05 18.99
C THR A 182 4.14 20.62 19.33
N ASP A 183 2.92 20.20 18.98
CA ASP A 183 2.42 18.84 19.15
C ASP A 183 3.13 17.84 18.22
N LEU A 184 3.74 16.81 18.82
CA LEU A 184 4.46 15.77 18.09
C LEU A 184 3.53 15.00 17.14
N GLY A 185 2.27 14.80 17.53
CA GLY A 185 1.23 14.18 16.70
C GLY A 185 1.06 14.89 15.35
N THR A 186 0.99 16.22 15.42
CA THR A 186 0.86 17.13 14.28
C THR A 186 2.14 17.15 13.44
N ILE A 187 3.31 17.23 14.08
CA ILE A 187 4.61 17.24 13.39
C ILE A 187 4.87 15.92 12.64
N ASN A 188 4.61 14.78 13.27
CA ASN A 188 4.72 13.46 12.64
C ASN A 188 3.72 13.29 11.48
N SER A 189 2.49 13.81 11.64
CA SER A 189 1.47 13.76 10.59
C SER A 189 1.84 14.64 9.38
N LEU A 190 2.38 15.84 9.63
CA LEU A 190 2.98 16.68 8.58
C LEU A 190 4.11 15.93 7.88
N ALA A 191 5.02 15.34 8.65
CA ALA A 191 6.16 14.64 8.08
C ALA A 191 5.74 13.44 7.23
N PHE A 192 4.74 12.68 7.69
CA PHE A 192 4.14 11.59 6.93
C PHE A 192 3.56 12.11 5.62
N ALA A 193 2.76 13.18 5.66
CA ALA A 193 2.11 13.74 4.48
C ALA A 193 3.11 14.27 3.43
N GLU A 194 4.24 14.82 3.85
CA GLU A 194 5.27 15.36 2.94
C GLU A 194 6.20 14.30 2.35
N VAL A 195 6.50 13.24 3.11
CA VAL A 195 7.42 12.18 2.67
C VAL A 195 6.70 11.06 1.93
N TYR A 196 5.42 10.83 2.22
CA TYR A 196 4.60 9.85 1.53
C TYR A 196 4.31 10.28 0.09
N GLY A 197 4.62 9.39 -0.86
CA GLY A 197 4.17 9.49 -2.24
C GLY A 197 3.51 8.18 -2.68
N ASP A 198 2.22 8.26 -3.03
CA ASP A 198 1.46 7.14 -3.60
C ASP A 198 1.97 6.77 -5.01
N ASN A 199 1.56 5.60 -5.51
CA ASN A 199 1.99 5.07 -6.79
C ASN A 199 1.77 6.00 -7.99
N ASP A 200 0.60 6.64 -8.08
CA ASP A 200 0.27 7.53 -9.19
C ASP A 200 1.09 8.82 -9.07
N SER A 201 1.18 9.42 -7.89
CA SER A 201 1.96 10.64 -7.65
C SER A 201 3.45 10.46 -7.97
N VAL A 202 4.05 9.33 -7.56
CA VAL A 202 5.47 9.02 -7.84
C VAL A 202 5.70 8.79 -9.33
N CYS A 203 4.82 8.04 -9.98
CA CYS A 203 4.91 7.78 -11.41
C CYS A 203 4.77 9.07 -12.23
N ALA A 204 3.78 9.90 -11.89
CA ALA A 204 3.54 11.18 -12.53
C ALA A 204 4.72 12.14 -12.37
N TYR A 205 5.34 12.18 -11.17
CA TYR A 205 6.55 12.95 -10.93
C TYR A 205 7.68 12.54 -11.88
N LEU A 206 7.98 11.24 -11.99
CA LEU A 206 9.04 10.74 -12.88
C LEU A 206 8.76 11.10 -14.35
N LEU A 207 7.50 10.99 -14.79
CA LEU A 207 7.08 11.28 -16.16
C LEU A 207 6.83 12.78 -16.43
N GLY A 208 6.97 13.65 -15.43
CA GLY A 208 6.77 15.09 -15.56
C GLY A 208 5.33 15.48 -15.91
N CYS A 209 4.34 14.72 -15.44
CA CYS A 209 2.92 14.97 -15.69
C CYS A 209 2.11 15.01 -14.39
N ARG A 210 0.79 15.23 -14.49
CA ARG A 210 -0.14 15.11 -13.36
C ARG A 210 -0.63 13.66 -13.21
N PRO A 211 -1.01 13.22 -12.00
CA PRO A 211 -1.60 11.90 -11.78
C PRO A 211 -2.80 11.60 -12.70
N SER A 212 -3.67 12.60 -12.92
CA SER A 212 -4.83 12.51 -13.80
C SER A 212 -4.51 12.25 -15.28
N GLU A 213 -3.24 12.41 -15.70
CA GLU A 213 -2.79 12.26 -17.08
C GLU A 213 -2.18 10.88 -17.35
N LEU A 214 -1.97 10.05 -16.31
CA LEU A 214 -1.27 8.76 -16.41
C LEU A 214 -1.99 7.75 -17.31
N ASP A 215 -3.32 7.75 -17.37
CA ASP A 215 -4.07 6.85 -18.24
C ASP A 215 -3.86 7.18 -19.72
N ALA A 216 -3.90 8.47 -20.06
CA ALA A 216 -3.60 8.94 -21.41
C ALA A 216 -2.13 8.66 -21.76
N MET A 217 -1.22 8.83 -20.80
CA MET A 217 0.20 8.51 -20.96
C MET A 217 0.41 7.02 -21.24
N GLY A 218 -0.26 6.14 -20.50
CA GLY A 218 -0.19 4.70 -20.71
C GLY A 218 -0.78 4.27 -22.05
N ALA A 219 -1.88 4.89 -22.49
CA ALA A 219 -2.44 4.65 -23.83
C ALA A 219 -1.46 5.05 -24.94
N LYS A 220 -0.80 6.20 -24.80
CA LYS A 220 0.18 6.69 -25.77
C LYS A 220 1.46 5.84 -25.77
N ALA A 221 1.96 5.43 -24.60
CA ALA A 221 3.13 4.57 -24.49
C ALA A 221 2.96 3.17 -25.13
N ARG A 222 1.71 2.71 -25.32
CA ARG A 222 1.41 1.47 -26.04
C ARG A 222 1.47 1.59 -27.56
N THR A 223 1.25 2.79 -28.11
CA THR A 223 1.05 3.01 -29.55
C THR A 223 2.09 3.92 -30.18
N ALA A 224 2.90 4.60 -29.37
CA ALA A 224 3.91 5.53 -29.83
C ALA A 224 5.00 4.81 -30.64
N SER A 225 5.26 5.32 -31.85
CA SER A 225 6.33 4.87 -32.73
C SER A 225 7.58 5.77 -32.70
N SER A 226 7.52 6.91 -31.99
CA SER A 226 8.67 7.78 -31.78
C SER A 226 9.57 7.25 -30.68
N SER A 227 10.88 7.53 -30.74
CA SER A 227 11.81 7.21 -29.66
C SER A 227 11.72 8.20 -28.49
N GLU A 228 11.41 9.47 -28.76
CA GLU A 228 11.32 10.53 -27.73
C GLU A 228 10.01 10.44 -26.94
N GLY A 229 10.12 10.24 -25.64
CA GLY A 229 9.02 10.21 -24.68
C GLY A 229 9.03 11.42 -23.73
N PRO A 230 8.22 11.37 -22.66
CA PRO A 230 8.06 12.50 -21.74
C PRO A 230 9.29 12.69 -20.84
N ASN A 231 9.53 13.93 -20.41
CA ASN A 231 10.53 14.27 -19.39
C ASN A 231 11.94 13.67 -19.59
N GLY A 232 12.38 13.57 -20.85
CA GLY A 232 13.70 13.02 -21.18
C GLY A 232 13.79 11.48 -21.17
N TRP A 233 12.68 10.78 -20.94
CA TRP A 233 12.56 9.34 -21.12
C TRP A 233 12.17 8.99 -22.55
N THR A 234 12.47 7.78 -22.99
CA THR A 234 11.90 7.19 -24.21
C THR A 234 10.51 6.60 -23.94
N TRP A 235 9.70 6.35 -24.98
CA TRP A 235 8.40 5.68 -24.78
C TRP A 235 8.50 4.26 -24.20
N PRO A 236 9.49 3.43 -24.59
CA PRO A 236 9.74 2.15 -23.92
C PRO A 236 10.06 2.32 -22.43
N GLU A 237 10.92 3.27 -22.06
CA GLU A 237 11.22 3.58 -20.66
C GLU A 237 9.99 4.08 -19.91
N ALA A 238 9.20 4.99 -20.50
CA ALA A 238 7.98 5.51 -19.90
C ALA A 238 6.94 4.41 -19.62
N ARG A 239 6.82 3.43 -20.53
CA ARG A 239 5.98 2.24 -20.32
C ARG A 239 6.48 1.40 -19.13
N VAL A 240 7.79 1.19 -19.04
CA VAL A 240 8.39 0.45 -17.91
C VAL A 240 8.26 1.22 -16.58
N ILE A 241 8.35 2.56 -16.60
CA ILE A 241 8.11 3.41 -15.44
C ILE A 241 6.66 3.27 -14.94
N LEU A 242 5.68 3.29 -15.86
CA LEU A 242 4.27 3.04 -15.51
C LEU A 242 4.11 1.66 -14.86
N TRP A 243 4.65 0.61 -15.46
CA TRP A 243 4.61 -0.73 -14.87
C TRP A 243 5.26 -0.77 -13.48
N ARG A 244 6.46 -0.21 -13.33
CA ARG A 244 7.21 -0.27 -12.07
C ARG A 244 6.55 0.55 -10.96
N TYR A 245 6.33 1.84 -11.20
CA TYR A 245 6.00 2.81 -10.14
C TYR A 245 4.51 2.99 -9.93
N ARG A 246 3.70 2.85 -10.98
CA ARG A 246 2.23 2.90 -10.87
C ARG A 246 1.66 1.56 -10.40
N ASN A 247 2.10 0.47 -11.01
CA ASN A 247 1.51 -0.86 -10.80
C ASN A 247 2.32 -1.74 -9.85
N GLY A 248 3.45 -1.27 -9.34
CA GLY A 248 4.27 -2.01 -8.38
C GLY A 248 4.96 -3.25 -8.97
N LEU A 249 5.18 -3.33 -10.28
CA LEU A 249 5.72 -4.55 -10.90
C LEU A 249 7.21 -4.78 -10.55
N PRO A 250 7.61 -6.02 -10.17
CA PRO A 250 9.02 -6.36 -10.02
C PRO A 250 9.70 -6.54 -11.37
N SER A 251 11.02 -6.37 -11.42
CA SER A 251 11.84 -6.48 -12.65
C SER A 251 11.59 -7.77 -13.41
N ALA A 252 11.49 -8.90 -12.71
CA ALA A 252 11.25 -10.21 -13.32
C ALA A 252 9.92 -10.27 -14.07
N SER A 253 8.85 -9.72 -13.49
CA SER A 253 7.54 -9.66 -14.15
C SER A 253 7.55 -8.74 -15.37
N ILE A 254 8.30 -7.63 -15.30
CA ILE A 254 8.41 -6.70 -16.43
C ILE A 254 9.11 -7.37 -17.63
N LEU A 255 10.22 -8.06 -17.37
CA LEU A 255 10.99 -8.77 -18.41
C LEU A 255 10.21 -9.93 -19.03
N ALA A 256 9.20 -10.46 -18.34
CA ALA A 256 8.34 -11.53 -18.87
C ALA A 256 7.32 -11.01 -19.90
N PHE A 257 7.10 -9.70 -20.01
CA PHE A 257 6.20 -9.17 -21.04
C PHE A 257 6.85 -9.26 -22.43
N SER A 258 6.13 -9.88 -23.37
CA SER A 258 6.51 -9.90 -24.79
C SER A 258 6.60 -8.51 -25.43
N THR A 259 5.98 -7.51 -24.79
CA THR A 259 6.03 -6.10 -25.19
C THR A 259 7.14 -5.32 -24.47
N CYS A 260 7.93 -5.94 -23.59
CA CYS A 260 9.09 -5.28 -23.00
C CYS A 260 10.21 -5.18 -24.04
N GLU A 261 10.59 -3.95 -24.40
CA GLU A 261 11.64 -3.66 -25.38
C GLU A 261 13.01 -3.47 -24.72
N LEU A 262 13.05 -3.46 -23.38
CA LEU A 262 14.29 -3.35 -22.60
C LEU A 262 14.76 -4.72 -22.14
N ASP A 263 16.06 -4.97 -22.25
CA ASP A 263 16.69 -6.12 -21.63
C ASP A 263 16.96 -5.91 -20.13
N LYS A 264 17.56 -6.91 -19.49
CA LYS A 264 17.84 -6.91 -18.05
C LYS A 264 18.77 -5.78 -17.62
N ASP A 265 19.79 -5.46 -18.42
CA ASP A 265 20.81 -4.48 -18.07
C ASP A 265 20.27 -3.07 -18.30
N GLN A 266 19.56 -2.85 -19.40
CA GLN A 266 18.83 -1.61 -19.69
C GLN A 266 17.78 -1.29 -18.62
N LEU A 267 17.05 -2.31 -18.16
CA LEU A 267 16.06 -2.15 -17.10
C LEU A 267 16.70 -1.84 -15.74
N ALA A 268 17.87 -2.42 -15.44
CA ALA A 268 18.63 -2.07 -14.25
C ALA A 268 19.13 -0.61 -14.30
N GLU A 269 19.68 -0.17 -15.43
CA GLU A 269 20.12 1.21 -15.66
C GLU A 269 18.97 2.20 -15.54
N LEU A 270 17.82 1.90 -16.17
CA LEU A 270 16.61 2.71 -16.05
C LEU A 270 16.20 2.87 -14.58
N PHE A 271 16.20 1.79 -13.80
CA PHE A 271 15.80 1.87 -12.40
C PHE A 271 16.80 2.61 -11.51
N GLU A 272 18.11 2.60 -11.82
CA GLU A 272 19.06 3.49 -11.14
C GLU A 272 18.79 4.96 -11.48
N ARG A 273 18.55 5.26 -12.77
CA ARG A 273 18.16 6.62 -13.19
C ARG A 273 16.86 7.07 -12.52
N CYS A 274 15.85 6.21 -12.44
CA CYS A 274 14.61 6.55 -11.75
C CYS A 274 14.87 6.78 -10.25
N ARG A 275 15.62 5.90 -9.57
CA ARG A 275 15.98 6.06 -8.15
C ARG A 275 16.65 7.41 -7.86
N ALA A 276 17.56 7.85 -8.73
CA ALA A 276 18.23 9.13 -8.60
C ALA A 276 17.30 10.35 -8.77
N ASN A 277 16.14 10.16 -9.41
CA ASN A 277 15.15 11.21 -9.67
C ASN A 277 13.86 11.03 -8.83
N LEU A 278 13.87 10.20 -7.78
CA LEU A 278 12.71 10.08 -6.90
C LEU A 278 12.61 11.28 -5.92
N PRO A 279 11.40 11.75 -5.59
CA PRO A 279 11.22 12.98 -4.82
C PRO A 279 11.51 12.82 -3.32
N PHE A 280 11.67 11.59 -2.82
CA PHE A 280 11.67 11.30 -1.38
C PHE A 280 12.82 11.97 -0.62
N GLN A 281 14.03 11.97 -1.20
CA GLN A 281 15.19 12.59 -0.55
C GLN A 281 15.05 14.11 -0.53
N GLU A 282 14.64 14.72 -1.65
CA GLU A 282 14.44 16.16 -1.75
C GLU A 282 13.35 16.62 -0.78
N ALA A 283 12.20 15.94 -0.75
CA ALA A 283 11.11 16.23 0.17
C ALA A 283 11.56 16.14 1.64
N ALA A 284 12.32 15.09 2.00
CA ALA A 284 12.84 14.90 3.35
C ALA A 284 13.87 15.98 3.74
N CYS A 285 14.82 16.32 2.87
CA CYS A 285 15.78 17.40 3.11
C CYS A 285 15.08 18.74 3.30
N ARG A 286 14.11 19.06 2.43
CA ARG A 286 13.29 20.27 2.56
C ARG A 286 12.58 20.30 3.90
N LEU A 287 11.94 19.20 4.29
CA LEU A 287 11.22 19.12 5.56
C LEU A 287 12.15 19.25 6.78
N LEU A 288 13.31 18.59 6.76
CA LEU A 288 14.35 18.70 7.80
C LEU A 288 14.76 20.16 8.04
N GLU A 289 15.03 20.90 6.97
CA GLU A 289 15.38 22.33 7.04
C GLU A 289 14.24 23.18 7.63
N ARG A 290 12.98 22.83 7.36
CA ARG A 290 11.83 23.58 7.83
C ARG A 290 11.47 23.28 9.29
N LEU A 291 11.62 22.03 9.74
CA LEU A 291 11.28 21.60 11.10
C LEU A 291 12.35 21.98 12.14
N GLY A 292 13.61 22.11 11.73
CA GLY A 292 14.70 22.46 12.64
C GLY A 292 14.84 21.44 13.79
N PRO A 293 14.81 21.84 15.07
CA PRO A 293 15.00 20.92 16.20
C PRO A 293 14.02 19.75 16.25
N ALA A 294 12.77 19.96 15.82
CA ALA A 294 11.73 18.94 15.83
C ALA A 294 12.02 17.78 14.86
N ALA A 295 12.91 17.97 13.88
CA ALA A 295 13.24 16.94 12.92
C ALA A 295 13.89 15.69 13.55
N ARG A 296 14.58 15.86 14.69
CA ARG A 296 15.16 14.72 15.42
C ARG A 296 14.08 13.81 15.99
N GLU A 297 12.99 14.38 16.49
CA GLU A 297 11.87 13.61 17.04
C GLU A 297 11.18 12.83 15.92
N VAL A 298 11.02 13.42 14.74
CA VAL A 298 10.52 12.72 13.54
C VAL A 298 11.43 11.56 13.13
N ALA A 299 12.75 11.74 13.18
CA ALA A 299 13.70 10.69 12.81
C ALA A 299 13.56 9.44 13.71
N GLU A 300 13.28 9.64 15.00
CA GLU A 300 13.16 8.59 16.02
C GLU A 300 11.72 8.05 16.17
N SER A 301 10.73 8.63 15.48
CA SER A 301 9.31 8.30 15.65
C SER A 301 8.84 7.06 14.86
N GLY A 302 7.56 6.71 15.04
CA GLY A 302 6.91 5.60 14.35
C GLY A 302 6.60 5.85 12.87
N ILE A 303 6.85 7.06 12.34
CA ILE A 303 6.55 7.45 10.95
C ILE A 303 7.01 6.42 9.91
N TRP A 304 8.18 5.83 10.11
CA TRP A 304 8.74 4.85 9.18
C TRP A 304 7.96 3.54 9.13
N ARG A 305 7.42 3.09 10.27
CA ARG A 305 6.50 1.94 10.33
C ARG A 305 5.17 2.29 9.67
N ARG A 306 4.69 3.52 9.88
CA ARG A 306 3.47 4.02 9.24
C ARG A 306 3.58 4.11 7.71
N LEU A 307 4.74 4.54 7.20
CA LEU A 307 5.05 4.54 5.76
C LEU A 307 5.16 3.13 5.20
N ALA A 308 5.90 2.23 5.86
CA ALA A 308 6.00 0.84 5.45
C ALA A 308 4.63 0.16 5.41
N PHE A 309 3.80 0.41 6.43
CA PHE A 309 2.40 -0.04 6.47
C PHE A 309 1.59 0.56 5.31
N GLN A 310 1.67 1.86 5.05
CA GLN A 310 0.95 2.46 3.92
C GLN A 310 1.31 1.78 2.60
N TYR A 311 2.61 1.61 2.33
CA TYR A 311 3.11 1.05 1.09
C TYR A 311 2.80 -0.44 0.91
N ASP A 312 2.84 -1.23 1.99
CA ASP A 312 2.50 -2.65 1.94
C ASP A 312 1.00 -2.87 1.76
N THR A 313 0.18 -2.01 2.38
CA THR A 313 -1.25 -2.30 2.56
C THR A 313 -2.17 -1.56 1.61
N VAL A 314 -1.76 -0.39 1.14
CA VAL A 314 -2.54 0.47 0.24
C VAL A 314 -1.95 0.45 -1.16
N ASP A 315 -0.64 0.63 -1.26
CA ASP A 315 0.07 0.64 -2.53
C ASP A 315 0.49 -0.76 -3.01
N GLU A 316 0.35 -1.78 -2.14
CA GLU A 316 0.65 -3.19 -2.39
C GLU A 316 2.06 -3.45 -2.95
N LEU A 317 3.05 -2.71 -2.46
CA LEU A 317 4.39 -2.72 -3.01
C LEU A 317 5.23 -3.89 -2.49
N PRO A 318 6.03 -4.54 -3.35
CA PRO A 318 7.06 -5.47 -2.91
C PRO A 318 8.09 -4.80 -1.98
N LEU A 319 8.63 -5.55 -1.02
CA LEU A 319 9.59 -5.06 -0.02
C LEU A 319 10.76 -4.23 -0.60
N LYS A 320 11.30 -4.65 -1.75
CA LYS A 320 12.38 -3.90 -2.42
C LYS A 320 11.93 -2.49 -2.85
N GLN A 321 10.69 -2.34 -3.32
CA GLN A 321 10.13 -1.04 -3.69
C GLN A 321 9.79 -0.18 -2.47
N ILE A 322 9.32 -0.79 -1.38
CA ILE A 322 9.13 -0.09 -0.10
C ILE A 322 10.47 0.49 0.37
N ALA A 323 11.55 -0.29 0.28
CA ALA A 323 12.90 0.18 0.59
C ALA A 323 13.34 1.33 -0.33
N GLU A 324 13.08 1.24 -1.64
CA GLU A 324 13.39 2.32 -2.60
C GLU A 324 12.70 3.66 -2.26
N ARG A 325 11.50 3.62 -1.65
CA ARG A 325 10.77 4.84 -1.24
C ARG A 325 11.16 5.35 0.14
N THR A 326 11.45 4.45 1.07
CA THR A 326 11.71 4.81 2.48
C THR A 326 13.17 5.13 2.77
N ASP A 327 14.12 4.43 2.14
CA ASP A 327 15.57 4.58 2.40
C ASP A 327 16.07 6.02 2.16
N PRO A 328 15.73 6.71 1.04
CA PRO A 328 16.25 8.06 0.79
C PRO A 328 15.77 9.08 1.83
N ALA A 329 14.50 8.99 2.23
CA ALA A 329 13.94 9.89 3.24
C ALA A 329 14.51 9.60 4.64
N THR A 330 14.61 8.33 5.04
CA THR A 330 15.15 7.96 6.36
C THR A 330 16.60 8.42 6.53
N LYS A 331 17.43 8.25 5.49
CA LYS A 331 18.82 8.74 5.46
C LYS A 331 18.91 10.25 5.61
N ALA A 332 18.02 11.00 4.94
CA ALA A 332 17.99 12.46 5.06
C ALA A 332 17.70 12.92 6.50
N PHE A 333 16.83 12.21 7.22
CA PHE A 333 16.54 12.45 8.63
C PHE A 333 17.61 11.90 9.61
N GLY A 334 18.65 11.23 9.12
CA GLY A 334 19.66 10.57 9.97
C GLY A 334 19.15 9.30 10.65
N ALA A 335 18.01 8.76 10.22
CA ALA A 335 17.48 7.46 10.61
C ALA A 335 18.00 6.35 9.67
N SER A 336 17.76 5.09 10.03
CA SER A 336 18.11 3.94 9.19
C SER A 336 16.98 2.92 9.19
N VAL A 337 16.29 2.79 8.05
CA VAL A 337 15.32 1.72 7.80
C VAL A 337 15.94 0.74 6.81
N THR A 338 16.50 -0.34 7.35
CA THR A 338 17.14 -1.34 6.50
C THR A 338 16.11 -2.29 5.89
N PRO A 339 16.42 -2.95 4.75
CA PRO A 339 15.58 -4.03 4.22
C PRO A 339 15.32 -5.15 5.24
N GLY A 340 16.27 -5.43 6.13
CA GLY A 340 16.09 -6.38 7.23
C GLY A 340 15.01 -5.93 8.23
N MET A 341 14.97 -4.64 8.58
CA MET A 341 13.93 -4.07 9.43
C MET A 341 12.57 -4.11 8.76
N LEU A 342 12.48 -3.74 7.48
CA LEU A 342 11.23 -3.86 6.71
C LEU A 342 10.73 -5.30 6.68
N ASN A 343 11.64 -6.27 6.50
CA ASN A 343 11.25 -7.69 6.52
C ASN A 343 10.73 -8.10 7.89
N VAL A 344 11.38 -7.66 8.97
CA VAL A 344 10.92 -7.91 10.35
C VAL A 344 9.56 -7.28 10.64
N TRP A 345 9.24 -6.13 10.05
CA TRP A 345 7.96 -5.45 10.24
C TRP A 345 6.83 -6.06 9.40
N LEU A 346 7.10 -6.37 8.13
CA LEU A 346 6.08 -6.78 7.17
C LEU A 346 5.87 -8.31 7.13
N SER A 347 6.88 -9.11 7.48
CA SER A 347 6.76 -10.58 7.48
C SER A 347 5.66 -11.06 8.42
N GLY A 348 4.85 -12.00 7.94
CA GLY A 348 3.75 -12.59 8.70
C GLY A 348 2.68 -11.60 9.16
N GLY A 349 2.62 -10.40 8.56
CA GLY A 349 1.70 -9.32 8.95
C GLY A 349 1.90 -8.78 10.35
N ARG A 350 3.14 -8.76 10.85
CA ARG A 350 3.43 -8.27 12.22
C ARG A 350 2.95 -6.85 12.49
N LEU A 351 3.10 -5.91 11.54
CA LEU A 351 2.52 -4.57 11.68
C LEU A 351 0.99 -4.63 11.82
N TYR A 352 0.31 -5.47 11.05
CA TYR A 352 -1.13 -5.67 11.19
C TYR A 352 -1.51 -6.28 12.54
N SER A 353 -0.80 -7.32 12.99
CA SER A 353 -1.05 -7.93 14.31
C SER A 353 -0.80 -6.93 15.44
N GLN A 354 0.19 -6.04 15.30
CA GLN A 354 0.45 -4.96 16.25
C GLN A 354 -0.74 -3.99 16.32
N LEU A 355 -1.30 -3.57 15.17
CA LEU A 355 -2.47 -2.70 15.13
C LEU A 355 -3.74 -3.39 15.63
N ALA A 356 -3.97 -4.65 15.25
CA ALA A 356 -5.11 -5.42 15.73
C ALA A 356 -5.06 -5.57 17.26
N ARG A 357 -3.87 -5.81 17.82
CA ARG A 357 -3.65 -5.83 19.26
C ARG A 357 -3.89 -4.47 19.91
N TYR A 358 -3.36 -3.38 19.33
CA TYR A 358 -3.61 -2.02 19.81
C TYR A 358 -5.11 -1.71 19.91
N ILE A 359 -5.88 -2.10 18.88
CA ILE A 359 -7.32 -1.85 18.81
C ILE A 359 -8.12 -2.71 19.81
N THR A 360 -7.71 -3.95 20.03
CA THR A 360 -8.42 -4.89 20.91
C THR A 360 -8.05 -4.71 22.38
N GLU A 361 -6.79 -4.37 22.68
CA GLU A 361 -6.27 -4.21 24.04
C GLU A 361 -6.34 -2.75 24.56
N GLY A 362 -6.60 -1.77 23.69
CA GLY A 362 -6.85 -0.37 24.06
C GLY A 362 -5.67 0.32 24.73
N LYS A 363 -4.44 0.04 24.29
CA LYS A 363 -3.20 0.61 24.85
C LYS A 363 -2.38 1.34 23.82
#